data_AF-A0A933TZI7-F1
#
_entry.id   AF-A0A933TZI7-F1
#
_cell.length_a   1.000
_cell.length_b   1.000
_cell.length_c   1.000
_cell.angle_alpha   90.00
_cell.angle_beta   90.00
_cell.angle_gamma   90.00
#
_symmetry.space_group_name_H-M   'P 1'
#
loop_
_entity.id
_entity.type
_entity.pdbx_description
1 polymer ?
#
loop_
_entity_poly.entity_id
_entity_poly.type
_entity_poly.pdbx_seq_one_letter_code
_entity_poly.pdbx_strand_id
1 'polypeptide(L)'
;MRSSNLFLAFLVALPAALPAPRAHASALVLPALVLPALVLPAQADRSELVRELVDSPFLASGDVDGWVDRVVELLLAQKGPPSPVDEAALQLLARRGDELADPARWPEVLERLALVSTLDAHARSFLARLTTEERLARMDTDALRRSREHDAFPEYLASFRILAPLAGPETGAPVSLAALSADPGFEREHAGLRGERVRWSIGKREPLRTEIAPAEWMEPVEGWCVLAFEFDAEHGGAAAIEFDLHGSYALRSLPFLLARDRSWRASVGDPTWSYSIDGGAPVTVDAVARETAPVVLAPFELRAGRNRVLVLCKADAYSSFALRVLVPDGAGVSGGKPLVLAPVDGAGLSPERSRLGRGTGAPGAQCASFEERLPREAPDELALLGVLLAGDQRPIAGLEFLRRATTAAPDRVGLAALFARTQNDAPYLPEAWRRSQSRAKFEALAARGANLDVELALARTQVLEDHEEEALLRLDRAREQFARTPAPLLELARTYPKLELDKAGDDAHDA
;
A
#
# COMPACT_ATOMS: atom_id res chain seq x y z
N MET A 1 43.40 21.05 -24.95
CA MET A 1 44.46 21.61 -24.08
C MET A 1 43.79 22.56 -23.09
N ARG A 2 44.12 22.54 -21.79
CA ARG A 2 44.93 23.59 -21.10
C ARG A 2 44.58 25.02 -21.54
N SER A 3 44.11 25.97 -20.71
CA SER A 3 43.80 26.03 -19.27
C SER A 3 42.73 27.16 -19.07
N SER A 4 42.30 27.70 -17.91
CA SER A 4 42.85 27.80 -16.54
C SER A 4 41.77 28.06 -15.47
N ASN A 5 42.18 27.89 -14.21
CA ASN A 5 41.66 28.41 -12.93
C ASN A 5 40.80 29.70 -12.98
N LEU A 6 39.76 29.79 -12.13
CA LEU A 6 39.70 30.68 -10.95
C LEU A 6 38.32 30.65 -10.27
N PHE A 7 38.26 30.45 -8.95
CA PHE A 7 37.34 31.18 -8.08
C PHE A 7 37.90 31.27 -6.65
N LEU A 8 37.53 32.32 -5.92
CA LEU A 8 38.17 32.70 -4.66
C LEU A 8 37.58 31.97 -3.44
N ALA A 9 38.43 31.73 -2.45
CA ALA A 9 38.00 31.62 -1.06
C ALA A 9 37.99 33.01 -0.41
N PHE A 10 37.02 33.29 0.47
CA PHE A 10 37.17 34.26 1.55
C PHE A 10 36.24 33.90 2.72
N LEU A 11 36.77 33.96 3.95
CA LEU A 11 36.10 33.51 5.17
C LEU A 11 36.51 34.44 6.32
N VAL A 12 35.55 35.20 6.88
CA VAL A 12 35.75 36.28 7.86
C VAL A 12 34.49 36.40 8.73
N ALA A 13 34.51 36.59 10.06
CA ALA A 13 35.55 36.33 11.06
C ALA A 13 34.94 36.37 12.49
N LEU A 14 35.66 35.80 13.45
CA LEU A 14 35.55 35.88 14.92
C LEU A 14 37.00 35.79 15.46
N PRO A 15 37.33 36.14 16.74
CA PRO A 15 36.46 36.59 17.83
C PRO A 15 36.99 37.90 18.50
N ALA A 16 36.72 38.09 19.80
CA ALA A 16 37.10 39.26 20.59
C ALA A 16 38.46 39.12 21.35
N ALA A 17 38.94 40.28 21.83
CA ALA A 17 39.90 40.60 22.90
C ALA A 17 41.00 39.60 23.38
N LEU A 18 42.23 40.16 23.49
CA LEU A 18 43.44 39.67 24.17
C LEU A 18 43.38 39.84 25.72
N PRO A 19 44.37 39.40 26.53
CA PRO A 19 45.54 38.52 26.28
C PRO A 19 45.66 37.32 27.26
N ALA A 20 46.71 36.50 27.09
CA ALA A 20 47.02 35.30 27.89
C ALA A 20 47.75 35.58 29.23
N PRO A 21 47.96 34.54 30.09
CA PRO A 21 49.31 33.97 30.12
C PRO A 21 49.42 32.43 30.19
N ARG A 22 50.49 31.93 29.55
CA ARG A 22 51.22 30.65 29.71
C ARG A 22 50.63 29.55 30.61
N ALA A 23 50.30 28.41 30.00
CA ALA A 23 50.37 27.07 30.62
C ALA A 23 50.85 26.02 29.60
N HIS A 24 51.24 24.84 30.09
CA HIS A 24 52.00 23.80 29.38
C HIS A 24 51.38 23.27 28.07
N ALA A 25 52.24 22.93 27.11
CA ALA A 25 51.84 22.18 25.93
C ALA A 25 51.60 20.70 26.27
N SER A 26 50.37 20.23 26.04
CA SER A 26 50.03 18.81 25.95
C SER A 26 49.44 18.55 24.57
N ALA A 27 50.04 17.63 23.81
CA ALA A 27 49.58 17.31 22.47
C ALA A 27 48.33 16.42 22.52
N LEU A 28 47.15 17.02 22.35
CA LEU A 28 45.91 16.28 22.13
C LEU A 28 45.93 15.68 20.72
N VAL A 29 46.31 14.41 20.63
CA VAL A 29 46.06 13.58 19.46
C VAL A 29 44.55 13.36 19.37
N LEU A 30 43.89 14.05 18.45
CA LEU A 30 42.53 13.71 18.05
C LEU A 30 42.55 12.31 17.43
N PRO A 31 41.79 11.33 17.94
CA PRO A 31 41.62 10.07 17.23
C PRO A 31 40.89 10.37 15.92
N ALA A 32 41.48 9.98 14.79
CA ALA A 32 40.79 10.04 13.52
C ALA A 32 39.57 9.12 13.59
N LEU A 33 38.37 9.69 13.46
CA LEU A 33 37.14 8.91 13.30
C LEU A 33 37.21 8.19 11.95
N VAL A 34 37.74 6.96 11.99
CA VAL A 34 37.63 6.01 10.90
C VAL A 34 36.16 5.59 10.83
N LEU A 35 35.38 6.34 10.08
CA LEU A 35 34.12 5.85 9.54
C LEU A 35 34.44 4.51 8.85
N PRO A 36 33.79 3.40 9.23
CA PRO A 36 33.97 2.15 8.50
C PRO A 36 33.60 2.42 7.04
N ALA A 37 34.48 2.06 6.12
CA ALA A 37 34.19 2.23 4.70
C ALA A 37 32.93 1.44 4.38
N LEU A 38 31.87 2.12 3.92
CA LEU A 38 30.71 1.42 3.36
C LEU A 38 31.21 0.61 2.17
N VAL A 39 31.34 -0.70 2.38
CA VAL A 39 31.54 -1.67 1.32
C VAL A 39 30.22 -1.71 0.57
N LEU A 40 30.11 -0.87 -0.46
CA LEU A 40 28.94 -0.87 -1.35
C LEU A 40 28.76 -2.29 -1.87
N PRO A 41 27.56 -2.89 -1.73
CA PRO A 41 27.33 -4.27 -2.15
C PRO A 41 27.60 -4.43 -3.65
N ALA A 42 27.82 -5.69 -4.06
CA ALA A 42 27.83 -6.05 -5.47
C ALA A 42 26.49 -5.61 -6.11
N GLN A 43 26.51 -5.31 -7.41
CA GLN A 43 25.28 -4.92 -8.10
C GLN A 43 24.27 -6.07 -8.08
N ALA A 44 23.18 -5.89 -7.34
CA ALA A 44 22.06 -6.82 -7.31
C ALA A 44 21.32 -6.78 -8.65
N ASP A 45 20.89 -7.96 -9.11
CA ASP A 45 19.93 -8.04 -10.20
C ASP A 45 18.52 -7.71 -9.67
N ARG A 46 17.68 -7.09 -10.49
CA ARG A 46 16.28 -6.82 -10.13
C ARG A 46 15.48 -8.13 -10.04
N SER A 47 15.82 -9.14 -10.84
CA SER A 47 15.25 -10.49 -10.72
C SER A 47 15.64 -11.19 -9.41
N GLU A 48 16.74 -10.79 -8.75
CA GLU A 48 17.10 -11.28 -7.42
C GLU A 48 16.17 -10.69 -6.35
N LEU A 49 15.92 -9.37 -6.40
CA LEU A 49 14.95 -8.70 -5.53
C LEU A 49 13.53 -9.28 -5.70
N VAL A 50 13.03 -9.45 -6.94
CA VAL A 50 11.71 -10.04 -7.17
C VAL A 50 11.62 -11.45 -6.57
N ARG A 51 12.68 -12.28 -6.71
CA ARG A 51 12.73 -13.62 -6.11
C ARG A 51 12.69 -13.59 -4.58
N GLU A 52 13.49 -12.73 -3.96
CA GLU A 52 13.54 -12.59 -2.50
C GLU A 52 12.18 -12.15 -1.92
N LEU A 53 11.37 -11.41 -2.66
CA LEU A 53 10.02 -11.01 -2.23
C LEU A 53 8.99 -12.15 -2.24
N VAL A 54 9.24 -13.28 -2.94
CA VAL A 54 8.21 -14.32 -3.19
C VAL A 54 8.61 -15.76 -2.83
N ASP A 55 9.90 -16.09 -2.82
CA ASP A 55 10.42 -17.45 -2.63
C ASP A 55 11.76 -17.40 -1.87
N SER A 56 11.80 -16.61 -0.80
CA SER A 56 12.98 -16.41 0.04
C SER A 56 13.31 -17.63 0.92
N PRO A 57 14.60 -18.01 1.04
CA PRO A 57 15.03 -19.02 2.01
C PRO A 57 14.91 -18.53 3.46
N PHE A 58 15.00 -17.22 3.70
CA PHE A 58 14.78 -16.62 5.02
C PHE A 58 13.32 -16.77 5.43
N LEU A 59 12.36 -16.38 4.57
CA LEU A 59 10.94 -16.58 4.85
C LEU A 59 10.58 -18.07 5.02
N ALA A 60 11.12 -18.96 4.18
CA ALA A 60 10.91 -20.41 4.32
C ALA A 60 11.41 -20.99 5.65
N SER A 61 12.36 -20.33 6.32
CA SER A 61 12.90 -20.70 7.64
C SER A 61 12.33 -19.88 8.81
N GLY A 62 11.45 -18.91 8.54
CA GLY A 62 10.88 -18.01 9.54
C GLY A 62 11.77 -16.83 9.97
N ASP A 63 12.89 -16.62 9.29
CA ASP A 63 13.88 -15.58 9.63
C ASP A 63 13.46 -14.23 9.00
N VAL A 64 12.39 -13.63 9.54
CA VAL A 64 11.83 -12.37 9.01
C VAL A 64 12.83 -11.24 9.12
N ASP A 65 13.58 -11.15 10.22
CA ASP A 65 14.69 -10.19 10.39
C ASP A 65 15.74 -10.32 9.27
N GLY A 66 16.21 -11.54 8.97
CA GLY A 66 17.15 -11.80 7.89
C GLY A 66 16.59 -11.49 6.50
N TRP A 67 15.29 -11.74 6.28
CA TRP A 67 14.59 -11.36 5.05
C TRP A 67 14.52 -9.83 4.88
N VAL A 68 14.12 -9.11 5.92
CA VAL A 68 14.05 -7.64 5.90
C VAL A 68 15.44 -7.04 5.62
N ASP A 69 16.48 -7.53 6.31
CA ASP A 69 17.85 -7.08 6.05
C ASP A 69 18.30 -7.37 4.61
N ARG A 70 17.97 -8.54 4.04
CA ARG A 70 18.30 -8.90 2.65
C ARG A 70 17.56 -8.04 1.63
N VAL A 71 16.26 -7.78 1.82
CA VAL A 71 15.48 -6.92 0.91
C VAL A 71 15.99 -5.47 0.96
N VAL A 72 16.33 -4.95 2.15
CA VAL A 72 16.95 -3.62 2.29
C VAL A 72 18.32 -3.55 1.62
N GLU A 73 19.16 -4.60 1.75
CA GLU A 73 20.44 -4.70 1.04
C GLU A 73 20.24 -4.69 -0.48
N LEU A 74 19.31 -5.51 -1.00
CA LEU A 74 19.03 -5.62 -2.44
C LEU A 74 18.47 -4.32 -3.03
N LEU A 75 17.66 -3.57 -2.27
CA LEU A 75 17.18 -2.23 -2.63
C LEU A 75 18.31 -1.20 -2.67
N LEU A 76 19.18 -1.17 -1.64
CA LEU A 76 20.37 -0.29 -1.60
C LEU A 76 21.43 -0.65 -2.67
N ALA A 77 21.45 -1.91 -3.12
CA ALA A 77 22.33 -2.41 -4.17
C ALA A 77 21.82 -2.13 -5.60
N GLN A 78 20.56 -1.72 -5.79
CA GLN A 78 20.00 -1.43 -7.11
C GLN A 78 20.79 -0.31 -7.82
N LYS A 79 21.07 -0.52 -9.11
CA LYS A 79 21.60 0.54 -9.99
C LYS A 79 20.85 0.50 -11.33
N GLY A 80 20.13 1.57 -11.62
CA GLY A 80 19.33 1.68 -12.84
C GLY A 80 18.21 2.72 -12.67
N PRO A 81 17.26 2.79 -13.61
CA PRO A 81 16.05 3.58 -13.43
C PRO A 81 15.17 2.99 -12.29
N PRO A 82 14.35 3.84 -11.64
CA PRO A 82 13.34 3.40 -10.67
C PRO A 82 12.38 2.34 -11.23
N SER A 83 11.78 1.53 -10.36
CA SER A 83 10.90 0.43 -10.75
C SER A 83 9.68 0.27 -9.84
N PRO A 84 8.52 -0.17 -10.36
CA PRO A 84 7.39 -0.61 -9.54
C PRO A 84 7.73 -1.82 -8.64
N VAL A 85 8.81 -2.56 -8.92
CA VAL A 85 9.33 -3.59 -7.99
C VAL A 85 9.80 -2.96 -6.68
N ASP A 86 10.35 -1.74 -6.73
CA ASP A 86 10.84 -1.03 -5.55
C ASP A 86 9.65 -0.58 -4.67
N GLU A 87 8.53 -0.18 -5.28
CA GLU A 87 7.25 0.12 -4.59
C GLU A 87 6.64 -1.14 -3.97
N ALA A 88 6.59 -2.26 -4.73
CA ALA A 88 6.13 -3.55 -4.25
C ALA A 88 6.95 -4.08 -3.06
N ALA A 89 8.27 -3.90 -3.09
CA ALA A 89 9.16 -4.28 -2.00
C ALA A 89 8.80 -3.52 -0.70
N LEU A 90 8.58 -2.20 -0.78
CA LEU A 90 8.17 -1.40 0.37
C LEU A 90 6.79 -1.82 0.92
N GLN A 91 5.83 -2.13 0.05
CA GLN A 91 4.51 -2.63 0.49
C GLN A 91 4.61 -3.97 1.24
N LEU A 92 5.43 -4.89 0.75
CA LEU A 92 5.63 -6.20 1.40
C LEU A 92 6.44 -6.11 2.70
N LEU A 93 7.44 -5.22 2.75
CA LEU A 93 8.15 -4.88 3.99
C LEU A 93 7.19 -4.31 5.05
N ALA A 94 6.36 -3.33 4.67
CA ALA A 94 5.39 -2.72 5.58
C ALA A 94 4.36 -3.73 6.11
N ARG A 95 3.89 -4.67 5.26
CA ARG A 95 2.99 -5.77 5.67
C ARG A 95 3.63 -6.77 6.66
N ARG A 96 4.95 -6.75 6.85
CA ARG A 96 5.69 -7.62 7.79
C ARG A 96 6.47 -6.85 8.88
N GLY A 97 6.29 -5.54 9.02
CA GLY A 97 6.99 -4.74 10.05
C GLY A 97 6.73 -5.25 11.47
N ASP A 98 5.47 -5.65 11.74
CA ASP A 98 5.02 -6.22 13.01
C ASP A 98 5.47 -7.68 13.26
N GLU A 99 6.09 -8.33 12.26
CA GLU A 99 6.58 -9.72 12.37
C GLU A 99 8.07 -9.80 12.80
N LEU A 100 8.76 -8.66 12.93
CA LEU A 100 10.15 -8.58 13.39
C LEU A 100 10.31 -9.10 14.83
N ALA A 101 11.39 -9.83 15.12
CA ALA A 101 11.69 -10.31 16.46
C ALA A 101 12.01 -9.18 17.46
N ASP A 102 12.45 -8.02 16.95
CA ASP A 102 12.52 -6.76 17.70
C ASP A 102 11.83 -5.63 16.92
N PRO A 103 10.57 -5.26 17.27
CA PRO A 103 9.87 -4.12 16.68
C PRO A 103 10.57 -2.75 16.90
N ALA A 104 11.54 -2.65 17.82
CA ALA A 104 12.34 -1.43 17.94
C ALA A 104 13.24 -1.19 16.72
N ARG A 105 13.50 -2.20 15.88
CA ARG A 105 14.29 -2.10 14.64
C ARG A 105 13.58 -1.40 13.49
N TRP A 106 12.25 -1.32 13.48
CA TRP A 106 11.49 -0.84 12.31
C TRP A 106 11.88 0.60 11.85
N PRO A 107 12.16 1.58 12.74
CA PRO A 107 12.72 2.87 12.32
C PRO A 107 14.12 2.78 11.69
N GLU A 108 14.99 1.87 12.15
CA GLU A 108 16.32 1.66 11.53
C GLU A 108 16.16 1.17 10.08
N VAL A 109 15.18 0.28 9.85
CA VAL A 109 14.80 -0.19 8.51
C VAL A 109 14.31 0.98 7.65
N LEU A 110 13.42 1.84 8.16
CA LEU A 110 12.92 3.02 7.44
C LEU A 110 14.03 4.06 7.17
N GLU A 111 14.92 4.32 8.13
CA GLU A 111 16.09 5.20 7.98
C GLU A 111 17.06 4.67 6.93
N ARG A 112 17.31 3.35 6.89
CA ARG A 112 18.13 2.71 5.85
C ARG A 112 17.46 2.78 4.47
N LEU A 113 16.15 2.55 4.39
CA LEU A 113 15.38 2.69 3.15
C LEU A 113 15.37 4.12 2.61
N ALA A 114 15.44 5.14 3.48
CA ALA A 114 15.53 6.54 3.07
C ALA A 114 16.84 6.89 2.34
N LEU A 115 17.86 6.01 2.39
CA LEU A 115 19.11 6.13 1.62
C LEU A 115 19.00 5.56 0.19
N VAL A 116 17.90 4.88 -0.18
CA VAL A 116 17.72 4.27 -1.50
C VAL A 116 17.42 5.36 -2.55
N SER A 117 18.47 5.83 -3.23
CA SER A 117 18.36 6.91 -4.23
C SER A 117 17.61 6.54 -5.51
N THR A 118 17.30 5.26 -5.72
CA THR A 118 16.63 4.74 -6.94
C THR A 118 15.11 4.65 -6.83
N LEU A 119 14.49 4.89 -5.66
CA LEU A 119 13.03 4.82 -5.49
C LEU A 119 12.29 5.80 -6.41
N ASP A 120 11.15 5.40 -6.97
CA ASP A 120 10.29 6.26 -7.79
C ASP A 120 9.48 7.27 -6.95
N ALA A 121 8.67 8.13 -7.58
CA ALA A 121 7.88 9.13 -6.85
C ALA A 121 6.81 8.52 -5.92
N HIS A 122 6.19 7.41 -6.31
CA HIS A 122 5.19 6.70 -5.50
C HIS A 122 5.87 5.97 -4.34
N ALA A 123 6.95 5.22 -4.61
CA ALA A 123 7.77 4.53 -3.61
C ALA A 123 8.34 5.49 -2.55
N ARG A 124 8.88 6.66 -2.96
CA ARG A 124 9.35 7.70 -2.02
C ARG A 124 8.22 8.29 -1.20
N SER A 125 7.06 8.54 -1.80
CA SER A 125 5.89 9.07 -1.06
C SER A 125 5.31 8.05 -0.09
N PHE A 126 5.32 6.75 -0.44
CA PHE A 126 4.90 5.66 0.44
C PHE A 126 5.87 5.49 1.62
N LEU A 127 7.19 5.51 1.38
CA LEU A 127 8.19 5.50 2.44
C LEU A 127 8.10 6.74 3.36
N ALA A 128 7.82 7.92 2.80
CA ALA A 128 7.59 9.13 3.59
C ALA A 128 6.31 9.05 4.45
N ARG A 129 5.26 8.36 3.96
CA ARG A 129 4.06 8.03 4.74
C ARG A 129 4.42 7.11 5.92
N LEU A 130 5.05 5.96 5.67
CA LEU A 130 5.48 5.01 6.70
C LEU A 130 6.37 5.68 7.77
N THR A 131 7.35 6.48 7.34
CA THR A 131 8.25 7.22 8.26
C THR A 131 7.49 8.24 9.11
N THR A 132 6.39 8.80 8.59
CA THR A 132 5.53 9.73 9.31
C THR A 132 4.59 9.00 10.26
N GLU A 133 3.98 7.90 9.83
CA GLU A 133 3.12 7.00 10.62
C GLU A 133 3.88 6.44 11.83
N GLU A 134 5.07 5.86 11.61
CA GLU A 134 5.95 5.32 12.67
C GLU A 134 6.40 6.41 13.67
N ARG A 135 6.78 7.58 13.16
CA ARG A 135 7.15 8.72 14.00
C ARG A 135 5.96 9.18 14.86
N LEU A 136 4.74 9.20 14.32
CA LEU A 136 3.52 9.55 15.08
C LEU A 136 3.19 8.49 16.13
N ALA A 137 3.31 7.20 15.80
CA ALA A 137 3.07 6.10 16.75
C ALA A 137 3.99 6.16 17.98
N ARG A 138 5.20 6.72 17.85
CA ARG A 138 6.16 6.93 18.95
C ARG A 138 6.07 8.28 19.66
N MET A 139 5.15 9.17 19.28
CA MET A 139 5.00 10.49 19.95
C MET A 139 4.25 10.39 21.29
N ASP A 140 4.71 11.16 22.28
CA ASP A 140 3.95 11.40 23.50
C ASP A 140 2.66 12.20 23.22
N THR A 141 1.71 12.18 24.16
CA THR A 141 0.39 12.82 23.99
C THR A 141 0.46 14.33 23.79
N ASP A 142 1.47 15.02 24.34
CA ASP A 142 1.68 16.46 24.14
C ASP A 142 2.35 16.75 22.80
N ALA A 143 3.24 15.88 22.33
CA ALA A 143 3.78 15.92 20.97
C ALA A 143 2.68 15.70 19.93
N LEU A 144 1.82 14.68 20.09
CA LEU A 144 0.64 14.46 19.25
C LEU A 144 -0.32 15.67 19.25
N ARG A 145 -0.54 16.29 20.42
CA ARG A 145 -1.38 17.49 20.54
C ARG A 145 -0.80 18.69 19.77
N ARG A 146 0.51 18.94 19.85
CA ARG A 146 1.20 19.96 19.04
C ARG A 146 1.20 19.60 17.55
N SER A 147 1.36 18.33 17.21
CA SER A 147 1.32 17.86 15.82
C SER A 147 -0.07 18.05 15.19
N ARG A 148 -1.18 17.93 15.94
CA ARG A 148 -2.54 18.22 15.42
C ARG A 148 -2.75 19.66 14.94
N GLU A 149 -1.87 20.61 15.30
CA GLU A 149 -1.91 21.98 14.77
C GLU A 149 -1.42 22.06 13.30
N HIS A 150 -0.71 21.03 12.84
CA HIS A 150 -0.07 20.95 11.52
C HIS A 150 -0.55 19.71 10.76
N ASP A 151 -0.66 19.78 9.44
CA ASP A 151 -0.97 18.58 8.64
C ASP A 151 0.28 17.71 8.52
N ALA A 152 0.22 16.48 9.06
CA ALA A 152 1.32 15.54 8.98
C ALA A 152 1.45 14.90 7.58
N PHE A 153 0.36 14.90 6.80
CA PHE A 153 0.25 14.24 5.49
C PHE A 153 -0.19 15.24 4.40
N PRO A 154 0.54 16.36 4.22
CA PRO A 154 0.10 17.49 3.39
C PRO A 154 -0.06 17.16 1.91
N GLU A 155 0.49 16.05 1.43
CA GLU A 155 0.30 15.52 0.08
C GLU A 155 -1.08 14.91 -0.20
N TYR A 156 -1.84 14.59 0.86
CA TYR A 156 -3.22 14.12 0.75
C TYR A 156 -4.22 15.27 0.97
N LEU A 157 -5.22 15.39 0.09
CA LEU A 157 -6.19 16.49 0.09
C LEU A 157 -6.99 16.56 1.40
N ALA A 158 -6.68 17.55 2.24
CA ALA A 158 -7.22 17.62 3.59
C ALA A 158 -8.62 18.26 3.68
N SER A 159 -9.04 19.08 2.72
CA SER A 159 -10.25 19.91 2.82
C SER A 159 -11.27 19.61 1.73
N PHE A 160 -12.53 19.48 2.13
CA PHE A 160 -13.64 19.13 1.24
C PHE A 160 -14.94 19.82 1.67
N ARG A 161 -15.95 19.75 0.80
CA ARG A 161 -17.36 19.92 1.18
C ARG A 161 -18.05 18.57 1.08
N ILE A 162 -19.05 18.30 1.92
CA ILE A 162 -19.85 17.06 1.85
C ILE A 162 -21.35 17.39 1.75
N LEU A 163 -22.06 16.63 0.91
CA LEU A 163 -23.51 16.65 0.75
C LEU A 163 -24.05 15.26 1.09
N ALA A 164 -24.77 15.15 2.20
CA ALA A 164 -25.27 13.90 2.77
C ALA A 164 -26.40 14.16 3.80
N PRO A 165 -27.19 13.13 4.16
CA PRO A 165 -27.35 11.85 3.47
C PRO A 165 -28.16 12.03 2.17
N LEU A 166 -27.86 11.23 1.15
CA LEU A 166 -28.53 11.28 -0.15
C LEU A 166 -29.18 9.94 -0.49
N ALA A 167 -30.30 10.01 -1.21
CA ALA A 167 -30.89 8.86 -1.88
C ALA A 167 -29.93 8.33 -2.96
N GLY A 168 -29.71 7.02 -2.98
CA GLY A 168 -28.74 6.40 -3.88
C GLY A 168 -29.19 6.36 -5.35
N PRO A 169 -28.25 6.25 -6.31
CA PRO A 169 -28.57 6.13 -7.74
C PRO A 169 -29.47 4.92 -8.05
N GLU A 170 -29.46 3.91 -7.19
CA GLU A 170 -30.25 2.68 -7.28
C GLU A 170 -31.74 2.89 -6.94
N THR A 171 -32.10 3.99 -6.26
CA THR A 171 -33.49 4.28 -5.84
C THR A 171 -34.33 4.96 -6.93
N GLY A 172 -33.72 5.34 -8.05
CA GLY A 172 -34.36 6.14 -9.11
C GLY A 172 -34.66 7.60 -8.73
N ALA A 173 -34.38 8.03 -7.50
CA ALA A 173 -34.57 9.41 -7.06
C ALA A 173 -33.53 10.34 -7.74
N PRO A 174 -33.94 11.46 -8.39
CA PRO A 174 -33.08 12.19 -9.32
C PRO A 174 -32.17 13.23 -8.63
N VAL A 175 -31.24 12.78 -7.78
CA VAL A 175 -29.99 13.53 -7.57
C VAL A 175 -29.18 13.39 -8.86
N SER A 176 -29.46 14.25 -9.84
CA SER A 176 -28.80 14.20 -11.14
C SER A 176 -27.32 14.53 -10.98
N LEU A 177 -26.48 13.49 -10.97
CA LEU A 177 -25.02 13.60 -10.85
C LEU A 177 -24.42 14.45 -11.99
N ALA A 178 -25.06 14.44 -13.17
CA ALA A 178 -24.72 15.32 -14.28
C ALA A 178 -25.04 16.80 -13.99
N ALA A 179 -26.13 17.09 -13.26
CA ALA A 179 -26.48 18.44 -12.83
C ALA A 179 -25.56 18.91 -11.68
N LEU A 180 -25.32 18.08 -10.66
CA LEU A 180 -24.34 18.38 -9.59
C LEU A 180 -22.92 18.56 -10.15
N SER A 181 -22.58 17.89 -11.24
CA SER A 181 -21.37 18.17 -11.98
C SER A 181 -21.43 19.59 -12.58
N ALA A 182 -22.43 19.88 -13.43
CA ALA A 182 -22.52 21.17 -14.14
C ALA A 182 -22.59 22.40 -13.19
N ASP A 183 -23.33 22.28 -12.08
CA ASP A 183 -23.42 23.26 -10.99
C ASP A 183 -23.71 22.51 -9.67
N PRO A 184 -22.72 22.32 -8.78
CA PRO A 184 -22.93 21.65 -7.49
C PRO A 184 -23.96 22.35 -6.56
N GLY A 185 -24.32 23.61 -6.84
CA GLY A 185 -25.32 24.34 -6.07
C GLY A 185 -24.97 24.41 -4.59
N PHE A 186 -23.72 24.79 -4.25
CA PHE A 186 -23.22 24.82 -2.87
C PHE A 186 -24.10 25.64 -1.91
N GLU A 187 -24.65 26.74 -2.39
CA GLU A 187 -25.51 27.65 -1.62
C GLU A 187 -27.01 27.26 -1.67
N ARG A 188 -27.35 26.09 -2.22
CA ARG A 188 -28.73 25.61 -2.41
C ARG A 188 -29.03 24.39 -1.53
N GLU A 189 -30.31 24.14 -1.33
CA GLU A 189 -30.84 22.93 -0.70
C GLU A 189 -31.05 21.84 -1.75
N HIS A 190 -30.74 20.59 -1.37
CA HIS A 190 -30.86 19.39 -2.18
C HIS A 190 -31.78 18.38 -1.47
N ALA A 191 -32.31 17.41 -2.21
CA ALA A 191 -33.16 16.35 -1.64
C ALA A 191 -32.30 15.24 -1.00
N GLY A 192 -32.54 14.96 0.28
CA GLY A 192 -31.87 13.91 1.04
C GLY A 192 -32.50 12.51 0.86
N LEU A 193 -32.06 11.57 1.69
CA LEU A 193 -32.40 10.15 1.66
C LEU A 193 -33.90 9.85 1.75
N ARG A 194 -34.65 10.63 2.53
CA ARG A 194 -36.10 10.43 2.80
C ARG A 194 -36.92 11.67 2.43
N GLY A 195 -36.38 12.54 1.57
CA GLY A 195 -37.01 13.78 1.12
C GLY A 195 -36.80 14.98 2.06
N GLU A 196 -35.99 14.84 3.12
CA GLU A 196 -35.47 15.96 3.89
C GLU A 196 -34.61 16.90 3.01
N ARG A 197 -34.36 18.12 3.50
CA ARG A 197 -33.51 19.08 2.78
C ARG A 197 -32.10 19.08 3.35
N VAL A 198 -31.15 18.64 2.54
CA VAL A 198 -29.72 18.65 2.88
C VAL A 198 -29.01 19.82 2.20
N ARG A 199 -27.90 20.27 2.80
CA ARG A 199 -27.04 21.33 2.27
C ARG A 199 -25.58 20.86 2.33
N TRP A 200 -24.72 21.50 1.55
CA TRP A 200 -23.28 21.27 1.63
C TRP A 200 -22.71 21.79 2.96
N SER A 201 -22.07 20.92 3.74
CA SER A 201 -21.22 21.32 4.87
C SER A 201 -19.74 21.30 4.47
N ILE A 202 -18.88 21.91 5.29
CA ILE A 202 -17.41 21.90 5.10
C ILE A 202 -16.82 20.83 6.01
N GLY A 203 -15.97 19.97 5.45
CA GLY A 203 -15.25 18.92 6.18
C GLY A 203 -13.74 19.04 6.03
N LYS A 204 -13.02 18.46 7.00
CA LYS A 204 -11.55 18.41 6.99
C LYS A 204 -11.04 17.09 7.58
N ARG A 205 -10.11 16.44 6.87
CA ARG A 205 -9.33 15.27 7.33
C ARG A 205 -8.69 15.52 8.70
N GLU A 206 -8.60 14.48 9.55
CA GLU A 206 -7.79 14.57 10.76
C GLU A 206 -6.31 14.79 10.39
N PRO A 207 -5.62 15.81 10.93
CA PRO A 207 -4.24 16.13 10.53
C PRO A 207 -3.20 15.00 10.74
N LEU A 208 -3.57 13.95 11.48
CA LEU A 208 -2.72 12.79 11.81
C LEU A 208 -3.13 11.49 11.07
N ARG A 209 -4.02 11.56 10.06
CA ARG A 209 -4.35 10.43 9.17
C ARG A 209 -4.23 10.84 7.71
N THR A 210 -4.04 9.89 6.80
CA THR A 210 -4.16 10.09 5.34
C THR A 210 -5.61 9.95 4.85
N GLU A 211 -6.38 9.08 5.49
CA GLU A 211 -7.76 8.77 5.13
C GLU A 211 -8.79 9.84 5.55
N ILE A 212 -9.91 9.84 4.85
CA ILE A 212 -11.16 10.51 5.21
C ILE A 212 -12.23 9.42 5.29
N ALA A 213 -12.94 9.34 6.41
CA ALA A 213 -14.10 8.47 6.58
C ALA A 213 -15.40 9.31 6.55
N PRO A 214 -16.20 9.31 5.46
CA PRO A 214 -17.43 10.10 5.35
C PRO A 214 -18.46 9.79 6.45
N ALA A 215 -18.43 8.58 7.01
CA ALA A 215 -19.26 8.17 8.13
C ALA A 215 -19.00 8.99 9.42
N GLU A 216 -17.81 9.56 9.62
CA GLU A 216 -17.54 10.49 10.74
C GLU A 216 -18.27 11.84 10.59
N TRP A 217 -18.82 12.13 9.40
CA TRP A 217 -19.45 13.41 9.02
C TRP A 217 -20.98 13.31 8.87
N MET A 218 -21.56 12.17 9.28
CA MET A 218 -22.96 11.82 9.11
C MET A 218 -23.50 11.19 10.40
N GLU A 219 -24.81 11.31 10.64
CA GLU A 219 -25.47 10.38 11.57
C GLU A 219 -25.41 8.95 10.99
N PRO A 220 -25.42 7.89 11.83
CA PRO A 220 -25.31 6.51 11.37
C PRO A 220 -26.60 6.06 10.65
N VAL A 221 -26.66 6.36 9.35
CA VAL A 221 -27.80 6.11 8.47
C VAL A 221 -27.30 5.48 7.16
N GLU A 222 -28.08 4.54 6.63
CA GLU A 222 -27.94 4.02 5.27
C GLU A 222 -27.88 5.15 4.22
N GLY A 223 -27.26 4.88 3.07
CA GLY A 223 -27.35 5.78 1.92
C GLY A 223 -26.02 6.36 1.45
N TRP A 224 -26.08 7.52 0.78
CA TRP A 224 -24.99 8.02 -0.05
C TRP A 224 -24.51 9.42 0.34
N CYS A 225 -23.26 9.70 -0.01
CA CYS A 225 -22.56 10.95 0.22
C CYS A 225 -21.89 11.43 -1.07
N VAL A 226 -21.88 12.75 -1.31
CA VAL A 226 -21.02 13.37 -2.32
C VAL A 226 -20.02 14.28 -1.63
N LEU A 227 -18.73 14.00 -1.79
CA LEU A 227 -17.65 14.90 -1.39
C LEU A 227 -17.21 15.75 -2.58
N ALA A 228 -16.89 17.01 -2.34
CA ALA A 228 -16.28 17.93 -3.29
C ALA A 228 -14.95 18.45 -2.73
N PHE A 229 -13.86 17.94 -3.29
CA PHE A 229 -12.51 18.42 -2.99
C PHE A 229 -12.19 19.60 -3.90
N GLU A 230 -11.64 20.67 -3.35
CA GLU A 230 -11.32 21.91 -4.08
C GLU A 230 -9.86 22.30 -3.83
N PHE A 231 -9.13 22.58 -4.90
CA PHE A 231 -7.70 22.94 -4.86
C PHE A 231 -7.36 23.86 -6.03
N ASP A 232 -6.48 24.84 -5.82
CA ASP A 232 -6.05 25.78 -6.86
C ASP A 232 -4.68 25.35 -7.40
N ALA A 233 -4.54 25.21 -8.71
CA ALA A 233 -3.26 24.93 -9.37
C ALA A 233 -2.70 26.23 -9.99
N GLU A 234 -1.40 26.48 -9.84
CA GLU A 234 -0.75 27.69 -10.37
C GLU A 234 -0.75 27.68 -11.90
N HIS A 235 -0.63 26.49 -12.50
CA HIS A 235 -0.56 26.26 -13.94
C HIS A 235 -1.52 25.14 -14.36
N GLY A 236 -2.07 25.24 -15.57
CA GLY A 236 -2.83 24.15 -16.20
C GLY A 236 -1.90 23.19 -16.95
N GLY A 237 -2.27 21.92 -17.02
CA GLY A 237 -1.43 20.86 -17.58
C GLY A 237 -2.08 19.48 -17.42
N ALA A 238 -1.42 18.42 -17.91
CA ALA A 238 -1.91 17.06 -17.68
C ALA A 238 -1.52 16.56 -16.28
N ALA A 239 -2.41 15.78 -15.66
CA ALA A 239 -2.29 15.33 -14.27
C ALA A 239 -3.04 13.99 -14.06
N ALA A 240 -2.98 13.43 -12.85
CA ALA A 240 -3.87 12.35 -12.41
C ALA A 240 -4.33 12.57 -10.97
N ILE A 241 -5.55 12.13 -10.63
CA ILE A 241 -5.96 11.93 -9.24
C ILE A 241 -5.68 10.48 -8.89
N GLU A 242 -5.04 10.26 -7.76
CA GLU A 242 -4.95 8.94 -7.15
C GLU A 242 -5.92 8.85 -5.96
N PHE A 243 -6.66 7.76 -5.90
CA PHE A 243 -7.50 7.38 -4.78
C PHE A 243 -6.88 6.13 -4.11
N ASP A 244 -6.33 6.27 -2.91
CA ASP A 244 -6.00 5.13 -2.04
C ASP A 244 -7.28 4.77 -1.28
N LEU A 245 -7.86 3.61 -1.59
CA LEU A 245 -9.11 3.13 -1.01
C LEU A 245 -8.93 2.47 0.35
N HIS A 246 -7.68 2.27 0.83
CA HIS A 246 -7.37 1.60 2.09
C HIS A 246 -8.09 0.23 2.30
N GLY A 247 -8.44 -0.46 1.21
CA GLY A 247 -9.19 -1.73 1.23
C GLY A 247 -10.72 -1.61 1.24
N SER A 248 -11.29 -0.40 1.12
CA SER A 248 -12.74 -0.20 1.13
C SER A 248 -13.45 -0.63 -0.17
N TYR A 249 -14.39 -1.56 -0.02
CA TYR A 249 -15.27 -2.03 -1.10
C TYR A 249 -16.42 -1.06 -1.43
N ALA A 250 -16.61 -0.01 -0.63
CA ALA A 250 -17.77 0.88 -0.71
C ALA A 250 -17.78 1.84 -1.91
N LEU A 251 -16.60 2.12 -2.48
CA LEU A 251 -16.44 3.24 -3.39
C LEU A 251 -16.82 2.87 -4.82
N ARG A 252 -18.12 3.02 -5.15
CA ARG A 252 -18.55 3.20 -6.55
C ARG A 252 -18.14 4.57 -7.07
N SER A 253 -16.82 4.79 -7.17
CA SER A 253 -16.22 6.02 -7.67
C SER A 253 -16.66 6.28 -9.10
N LEU A 254 -17.53 7.27 -9.28
CA LEU A 254 -17.69 7.97 -10.54
C LEU A 254 -16.79 9.21 -10.47
N PRO A 255 -15.58 9.20 -11.05
CA PRO A 255 -14.67 10.35 -11.03
C PRO A 255 -15.21 11.48 -11.92
N PHE A 256 -16.15 12.27 -11.38
CA PHE A 256 -16.73 13.41 -12.06
C PHE A 256 -15.76 14.60 -12.03
N LEU A 257 -14.85 14.61 -13.00
CA LEU A 257 -13.92 15.72 -13.27
C LEU A 257 -14.49 16.65 -14.34
N LEU A 258 -14.60 17.94 -13.99
CA LEU A 258 -15.37 18.93 -14.75
C LEU A 258 -14.63 19.56 -15.92
N ALA A 259 -14.42 18.79 -16.99
CA ALA A 259 -14.28 19.36 -18.33
C ALA A 259 -15.63 19.99 -18.76
N ARG A 260 -15.66 21.30 -19.05
CA ARG A 260 -16.90 21.98 -19.47
C ARG A 260 -17.43 21.49 -20.82
N ASP A 261 -16.55 20.90 -21.62
CA ASP A 261 -16.72 20.72 -23.07
C ASP A 261 -16.61 19.25 -23.54
N ARG A 262 -16.65 18.27 -22.62
CA ARG A 262 -16.67 16.83 -22.97
C ARG A 262 -17.58 16.00 -22.08
N SER A 263 -18.49 15.25 -22.71
CA SER A 263 -19.25 14.19 -22.06
C SER A 263 -18.43 12.89 -22.00
N TRP A 264 -18.13 12.43 -20.79
CA TRP A 264 -17.52 11.11 -20.58
C TRP A 264 -18.59 10.02 -20.51
N ARG A 265 -18.29 8.85 -21.09
CA ARG A 265 -19.06 7.61 -20.89
C ARG A 265 -18.25 6.67 -20.02
N ALA A 266 -18.57 6.58 -18.73
CA ALA A 266 -18.13 5.47 -17.89
C ALA A 266 -19.05 4.26 -18.17
N SER A 267 -18.68 3.42 -19.14
CA SER A 267 -19.36 2.12 -19.34
C SER A 267 -18.77 1.08 -18.39
N VAL A 268 -19.22 1.11 -17.14
CA VAL A 268 -19.02 -0.01 -16.22
C VAL A 268 -19.91 -1.15 -16.71
N GLY A 269 -19.33 -2.07 -17.49
CA GLY A 269 -19.99 -3.32 -17.85
C GLY A 269 -20.21 -4.16 -16.59
N ASP A 270 -21.38 -4.80 -16.47
CA ASP A 270 -21.76 -5.51 -15.25
C ASP A 270 -21.40 -7.00 -15.38
N PRO A 271 -20.38 -7.51 -14.64
CA PRO A 271 -19.79 -8.82 -14.92
C PRO A 271 -20.28 -9.85 -13.91
N THR A 272 -21.59 -10.07 -13.83
CA THR A 272 -22.11 -11.21 -13.06
C THR A 272 -21.76 -12.51 -13.78
N TRP A 273 -20.99 -13.36 -13.10
CA TRP A 273 -20.70 -14.72 -13.55
C TRP A 273 -21.04 -15.70 -12.44
N SER A 274 -21.44 -16.91 -12.83
CA SER A 274 -21.76 -18.00 -11.92
C SER A 274 -20.76 -19.13 -12.07
N TYR A 275 -20.48 -19.82 -10.96
CA TYR A 275 -19.69 -21.04 -10.97
C TYR A 275 -20.42 -22.17 -10.25
N SER A 276 -20.07 -23.40 -10.59
CA SER A 276 -20.56 -24.62 -9.96
C SER A 276 -19.34 -25.47 -9.60
N ILE A 277 -19.27 -25.90 -8.33
CA ILE A 277 -18.29 -26.90 -7.89
C ILE A 277 -18.95 -28.26 -8.05
N ASP A 278 -18.26 -29.18 -8.74
CA ASP A 278 -18.64 -30.58 -8.92
C ASP A 278 -20.07 -30.85 -9.40
N GLY A 279 -20.65 -29.92 -10.17
CA GLY A 279 -22.02 -30.01 -10.70
C GLY A 279 -23.11 -29.60 -9.70
N GLY A 280 -22.75 -29.07 -8.53
CA GLY A 280 -23.67 -28.50 -7.55
C GLY A 280 -24.40 -27.25 -8.06
N ALA A 281 -25.34 -26.74 -7.25
CA ALA A 281 -26.13 -25.55 -7.58
C ALA A 281 -25.22 -24.35 -7.94
N PRO A 282 -25.48 -23.63 -9.05
CA PRO A 282 -24.67 -22.49 -9.44
C PRO A 282 -24.69 -21.38 -8.37
N VAL A 283 -23.51 -20.99 -7.90
CA VAL A 283 -23.34 -19.84 -7.02
C VAL A 283 -23.21 -18.59 -7.89
N THR A 284 -24.16 -17.67 -7.75
CA THR A 284 -24.07 -16.32 -8.31
C THR A 284 -23.20 -15.47 -7.39
N VAL A 285 -22.05 -15.02 -7.86
CA VAL A 285 -21.22 -14.05 -7.13
C VAL A 285 -21.79 -12.66 -7.36
N ASP A 286 -22.17 -11.96 -6.28
CA ASP A 286 -22.69 -10.60 -6.37
C ASP A 286 -21.57 -9.60 -6.67
N ALA A 287 -21.67 -8.93 -7.82
CA ALA A 287 -20.73 -7.92 -8.28
C ALA A 287 -20.82 -6.57 -7.52
N VAL A 288 -21.58 -6.48 -6.42
CA VAL A 288 -21.34 -5.44 -5.39
C VAL A 288 -19.95 -5.63 -4.76
N ALA A 289 -19.47 -6.87 -4.60
CA ALA A 289 -18.11 -7.17 -4.17
C ALA A 289 -17.14 -7.22 -5.37
N ARG A 290 -16.96 -6.09 -6.08
CA ARG A 290 -15.96 -6.03 -7.16
C ARG A 290 -14.54 -6.05 -6.60
N GLU A 291 -13.69 -6.85 -7.22
CA GLU A 291 -12.23 -6.72 -7.16
C GLU A 291 -11.82 -5.35 -7.71
N THR A 292 -11.85 -4.34 -6.86
CA THR A 292 -11.51 -2.96 -7.18
C THR A 292 -10.06 -2.75 -6.81
N ALA A 293 -9.25 -2.15 -7.69
CA ALA A 293 -7.89 -1.79 -7.33
C ALA A 293 -7.92 -0.86 -6.11
N PRO A 294 -7.19 -1.14 -5.01
CA PRO A 294 -7.16 -0.25 -3.86
C PRO A 294 -6.45 1.07 -4.19
N VAL A 295 -5.75 1.15 -5.31
CA VAL A 295 -5.26 2.40 -5.90
C VAL A 295 -5.95 2.63 -7.24
N VAL A 296 -6.86 3.60 -7.31
CA VAL A 296 -7.52 4.01 -8.57
C VAL A 296 -6.86 5.28 -9.10
N LEU A 297 -6.40 5.25 -10.36
CA LEU A 297 -5.72 6.36 -11.02
C LEU A 297 -6.60 6.95 -12.13
N ALA A 298 -6.96 8.24 -11.99
CA ALA A 298 -7.84 8.96 -12.91
C ALA A 298 -7.09 10.10 -13.63
N PRO A 299 -6.63 9.91 -14.88
CA PRO A 299 -5.89 10.93 -15.64
C PRO A 299 -6.79 12.06 -16.15
N PHE A 300 -6.31 13.31 -16.12
CA PHE A 300 -7.08 14.49 -16.48
C PHE A 300 -6.22 15.71 -16.91
N GLU A 301 -6.87 16.81 -17.28
CA GLU A 301 -6.23 18.11 -17.51
C GLU A 301 -6.60 19.11 -16.39
N LEU A 302 -5.60 19.58 -15.65
CA LEU A 302 -5.69 20.71 -14.71
C LEU A 302 -5.95 22.02 -15.44
N ARG A 303 -6.72 22.91 -14.80
CA ARG A 303 -6.76 24.34 -15.11
C ARG A 303 -5.83 25.11 -14.18
N ALA A 304 -5.28 26.22 -14.65
CA ALA A 304 -4.77 27.26 -13.76
C ALA A 304 -5.95 27.86 -12.97
N GLY A 305 -5.74 28.14 -11.68
CA GLY A 305 -6.80 28.46 -10.72
C GLY A 305 -7.54 27.21 -10.21
N ARG A 306 -8.82 27.38 -9.85
CA ARG A 306 -9.60 26.41 -9.08
C ARG A 306 -10.01 25.17 -9.87
N ASN A 307 -9.60 24.02 -9.38
CA ASN A 307 -10.01 22.70 -9.80
C ASN A 307 -10.94 22.08 -8.74
N ARG A 308 -11.72 21.07 -9.14
CA ARG A 308 -12.65 20.36 -8.26
C ARG A 308 -12.79 18.90 -8.66
N VAL A 309 -12.68 18.01 -7.68
CA VAL A 309 -13.01 16.58 -7.80
C VAL A 309 -14.32 16.34 -7.04
N LEU A 310 -15.29 15.69 -7.69
CA LEU A 310 -16.48 15.17 -7.01
C LEU A 310 -16.33 13.65 -6.81
N VAL A 311 -16.62 13.17 -5.61
CA VAL A 311 -16.53 11.76 -5.21
C VAL A 311 -17.90 11.32 -4.68
N LEU A 312 -18.49 10.29 -5.27
CA LEU A 312 -19.72 9.67 -4.79
C LEU A 312 -19.37 8.42 -3.97
N CYS A 313 -19.88 8.34 -2.74
CA CYS A 313 -19.62 7.27 -1.78
C CYS A 313 -20.91 6.70 -1.19
N LYS A 314 -20.90 5.42 -0.81
CA LYS A 314 -21.92 4.83 0.08
C LYS A 314 -21.41 4.94 1.52
N ALA A 315 -22.22 5.50 2.43
CA ALA A 315 -21.76 5.91 3.76
C ALA A 315 -21.72 4.74 4.77
N ASP A 316 -22.65 3.81 4.64
CA ASP A 316 -22.86 2.66 5.54
C ASP A 316 -21.84 1.50 5.35
N ALA A 317 -20.99 1.57 4.33
CA ALA A 317 -20.17 0.45 3.86
C ALA A 317 -18.67 0.58 4.23
N TYR A 318 -18.33 1.35 5.27
CA TYR A 318 -16.95 1.61 5.72
C TYR A 318 -16.08 2.25 4.61
N SER A 319 -16.52 3.40 4.10
CA SER A 319 -15.91 4.13 2.98
C SER A 319 -14.74 5.04 3.37
N SER A 320 -13.72 4.56 4.11
CA SER A 320 -12.49 5.34 4.26
C SER A 320 -11.63 5.31 2.99
N PHE A 321 -11.04 6.46 2.63
CA PHE A 321 -10.17 6.61 1.46
C PHE A 321 -9.32 7.89 1.56
N ALA A 322 -8.23 7.97 0.81
CA ALA A 322 -7.37 9.14 0.70
C ALA A 322 -7.23 9.59 -0.77
N LEU A 323 -7.11 10.90 -1.02
CA LEU A 323 -6.87 11.47 -2.36
C LEU A 323 -5.54 12.21 -2.41
N ARG A 324 -4.73 12.01 -3.46
CA ARG A 324 -3.59 12.87 -3.79
C ARG A 324 -3.61 13.31 -5.26
N VAL A 325 -3.06 14.49 -5.55
CA VAL A 325 -2.97 15.06 -6.90
C VAL A 325 -1.57 14.81 -7.46
N LEU A 326 -1.49 14.07 -8.56
CA LEU A 326 -0.25 13.74 -9.25
C LEU A 326 -0.01 14.72 -10.41
N VAL A 327 1.15 15.36 -10.45
CA VAL A 327 1.49 16.38 -11.46
C VAL A 327 2.91 16.18 -12.02
N PRO A 328 3.20 16.60 -13.26
CA PRO A 328 4.58 16.71 -13.74
C PRO A 328 5.34 17.81 -12.99
N ASP A 329 6.66 17.69 -12.96
CA ASP A 329 7.55 18.65 -12.28
C ASP A 329 7.34 20.11 -12.72
N GLY A 330 7.48 21.04 -11.76
CA GLY A 330 7.23 22.46 -11.92
C GLY A 330 5.77 22.93 -11.80
N ALA A 331 4.80 22.04 -11.58
CA ALA A 331 3.39 22.41 -11.42
C ALA A 331 2.97 22.61 -9.95
N GLY A 332 2.88 23.86 -9.49
CA GLY A 332 2.40 24.19 -8.15
C GLY A 332 0.89 23.94 -7.97
N VAL A 333 0.51 23.38 -6.81
CA VAL A 333 -0.88 23.19 -6.37
C VAL A 333 -1.01 23.60 -4.90
N SER A 334 -2.17 24.13 -4.52
CA SER A 334 -2.52 24.57 -3.17
C SER A 334 -3.85 23.95 -2.72
N GLY A 335 -3.98 23.65 -1.42
CA GLY A 335 -4.98 22.72 -0.86
C GLY A 335 -4.41 21.33 -0.53
N GLY A 336 -3.21 21.05 -1.03
CA GLY A 336 -2.31 19.95 -0.69
C GLY A 336 -0.97 20.15 -1.43
N LYS A 337 0.11 19.51 -0.99
CA LYS A 337 1.37 19.46 -1.76
C LYS A 337 1.20 18.42 -2.88
N PRO A 338 1.27 18.79 -4.17
CA PRO A 338 1.08 17.80 -5.22
C PRO A 338 2.25 16.81 -5.25
N LEU A 339 1.98 15.54 -5.55
CA LEU A 339 3.05 14.56 -5.76
C LEU A 339 3.64 14.77 -7.15
N VAL A 340 4.88 15.25 -7.17
CA VAL A 340 5.62 15.55 -8.39
C VAL A 340 6.19 14.27 -9.01
N LEU A 341 5.78 14.01 -10.25
CA LEU A 341 6.33 12.99 -11.12
C LEU A 341 7.50 13.59 -11.92
N ALA A 342 8.68 13.00 -11.74
CA ALA A 342 9.87 13.38 -12.49
C ALA A 342 9.75 13.00 -13.98
N PRO A 343 10.34 13.78 -14.91
CA PRO A 343 10.49 13.34 -16.29
C PRO A 343 11.37 12.08 -16.36
N VAL A 344 11.05 11.15 -17.26
CA VAL A 344 11.90 9.97 -17.50
C VAL A 344 13.10 10.38 -18.36
N ASP A 345 14.26 10.45 -17.71
CA ASP A 345 15.56 10.59 -18.36
C ASP A 345 15.78 9.43 -19.36
N GLY A 346 15.65 9.76 -20.64
CA GLY A 346 15.61 8.80 -21.75
C GLY A 346 14.80 9.33 -22.93
N ALA A 347 13.71 10.06 -22.66
CA ALA A 347 13.02 10.86 -23.66
C ALA A 347 13.82 12.15 -23.93
N GLY A 348 14.78 12.09 -24.86
CA GLY A 348 15.68 13.21 -25.21
C GLY A 348 14.96 14.46 -25.74
N LEU A 349 14.51 15.33 -24.83
CA LEU A 349 13.81 16.57 -25.13
C LEU A 349 14.76 17.76 -25.07
N SER A 350 15.29 18.15 -26.23
CA SER A 350 16.00 19.42 -26.40
C SER A 350 15.11 20.60 -25.95
N PRO A 351 15.65 21.61 -25.22
CA PRO A 351 14.86 22.72 -24.66
C PRO A 351 13.95 23.45 -25.65
N GLU A 352 14.31 23.49 -26.94
CA GLU A 352 13.52 24.18 -27.97
C GLU A 352 12.13 23.57 -28.21
N ARG A 353 11.91 22.28 -27.89
CA ARG A 353 10.57 21.67 -28.00
C ARG A 353 9.57 22.20 -26.97
N SER A 354 10.03 22.86 -25.90
CA SER A 354 9.18 23.44 -24.85
C SER A 354 8.26 24.58 -25.34
N ARG A 355 8.48 25.14 -26.55
CA ARG A 355 7.68 26.26 -27.09
C ARG A 355 6.77 25.93 -28.28
N LEU A 356 6.95 24.78 -28.94
CA LEU A 356 6.18 24.41 -30.13
C LEU A 356 5.83 22.91 -30.14
N GLY A 357 4.90 22.53 -29.26
CA GLY A 357 4.27 21.22 -29.33
C GLY A 357 3.39 20.90 -28.12
N ARG A 358 2.10 20.61 -28.35
CA ARG A 358 1.30 19.79 -27.44
C ARG A 358 1.76 18.33 -27.57
N GLY A 359 2.97 18.05 -27.10
CA GLY A 359 3.52 16.69 -27.10
C GLY A 359 2.71 15.80 -26.19
N THR A 360 2.05 14.78 -26.74
CA THR A 360 1.11 13.90 -26.02
C THR A 360 1.82 12.85 -25.15
N GLY A 361 2.93 13.23 -24.52
CA GLY A 361 3.53 12.50 -23.39
C GLY A 361 2.71 12.76 -22.14
N ALA A 362 1.46 12.29 -22.11
CA ALA A 362 0.60 12.42 -20.95
C ALA A 362 1.20 11.62 -19.77
N PRO A 363 1.12 12.12 -18.53
CA PRO A 363 1.60 11.40 -17.36
C PRO A 363 0.89 10.06 -17.17
N GLY A 364 -0.25 9.80 -17.83
CA GLY A 364 -0.95 8.49 -17.80
C GLY A 364 -0.11 7.27 -18.19
N ALA A 365 1.06 7.40 -18.84
CA ALA A 365 2.00 6.29 -19.02
C ALA A 365 2.91 6.03 -17.81
N GLN A 366 3.07 7.03 -16.93
CA GLN A 366 3.74 6.94 -15.63
C GLN A 366 2.72 6.63 -14.52
N CYS A 367 1.51 7.20 -14.60
CA CYS A 367 0.34 6.93 -13.76
C CYS A 367 -0.45 5.69 -14.21
N ALA A 368 0.20 4.74 -14.86
CA ALA A 368 -0.32 3.38 -14.96
C ALA A 368 -0.21 2.73 -13.57
N SER A 369 -1.16 1.87 -13.18
CA SER A 369 -1.11 1.25 -11.85
C SER A 369 0.17 0.42 -11.69
N PHE A 370 0.63 0.17 -10.45
CA PHE A 370 1.86 -0.62 -10.27
C PHE A 370 1.73 -2.02 -10.93
N GLU A 371 0.51 -2.56 -11.04
CA GLU A 371 0.21 -3.81 -11.76
C GLU A 371 0.44 -3.69 -13.27
N GLU A 372 0.04 -2.57 -13.87
CA GLU A 372 0.25 -2.26 -15.30
C GLU A 372 1.72 -1.96 -15.59
N ARG A 373 2.47 -1.44 -14.61
CA ARG A 373 3.91 -1.18 -14.69
C ARG A 373 4.77 -2.41 -14.40
N LEU A 374 4.30 -3.37 -13.59
CA LEU A 374 5.04 -4.58 -13.24
C LEU A 374 5.22 -5.51 -14.47
N PRO A 375 6.43 -6.05 -14.71
CA PRO A 375 6.65 -7.07 -15.72
C PRO A 375 5.87 -8.36 -15.39
N ARG A 376 5.68 -9.21 -16.39
CA ARG A 376 4.81 -10.40 -16.31
C ARG A 376 5.37 -11.61 -17.08
N GLU A 377 6.71 -11.68 -17.20
CA GLU A 377 7.40 -12.64 -18.06
C GLU A 377 7.98 -13.81 -17.28
N ALA A 378 8.54 -13.56 -16.08
CA ALA A 378 9.13 -14.59 -15.23
C ALA A 378 8.14 -15.15 -14.18
N PRO A 379 8.32 -16.40 -13.71
CA PRO A 379 7.49 -16.97 -12.64
C PRO A 379 7.53 -16.16 -11.35
N ASP A 380 8.69 -15.60 -11.01
CA ASP A 380 8.90 -14.75 -9.83
C ASP A 380 8.06 -13.45 -9.90
N GLU A 381 7.94 -12.85 -11.09
CA GLU A 381 7.16 -11.62 -11.33
C GLU A 381 5.66 -11.87 -11.30
N LEU A 382 5.22 -12.98 -11.92
CA LEU A 382 3.84 -13.45 -11.86
C LEU A 382 3.44 -13.75 -10.40
N ALA A 383 4.34 -14.34 -9.60
CA ALA A 383 4.11 -14.55 -8.18
C ALA A 383 4.00 -13.22 -7.41
N LEU A 384 4.91 -12.27 -7.65
CA LEU A 384 4.92 -10.97 -6.98
C LEU A 384 3.61 -10.21 -7.23
N LEU A 385 3.21 -10.08 -8.49
CA LEU A 385 1.92 -9.50 -8.88
C LEU A 385 0.75 -10.24 -8.22
N GLY A 386 0.80 -11.57 -8.18
CA GLY A 386 -0.23 -12.40 -7.55
C GLY A 386 -0.39 -12.16 -6.03
N VAL A 387 0.71 -11.98 -5.29
CA VAL A 387 0.69 -11.67 -3.85
C VAL A 387 0.14 -10.27 -3.59
N LEU A 388 0.59 -9.29 -4.37
CA LEU A 388 0.14 -7.90 -4.23
C LEU A 388 -1.37 -7.83 -4.44
N LEU A 389 -1.87 -8.34 -5.58
CA LEU A 389 -3.30 -8.43 -5.89
C LEU A 389 -4.10 -9.12 -4.78
N ALA A 390 -3.61 -10.24 -4.24
CA ALA A 390 -4.34 -10.95 -3.20
C ALA A 390 -4.43 -10.18 -1.86
N GLY A 391 -3.33 -9.56 -1.42
CA GLY A 391 -3.32 -8.68 -0.24
C GLY A 391 -4.10 -7.38 -0.45
N ASP A 392 -4.23 -6.96 -1.71
CA ASP A 392 -5.02 -5.81 -2.18
C ASP A 392 -6.53 -6.08 -2.26
N GLN A 393 -7.01 -7.15 -1.61
CA GLN A 393 -8.41 -7.59 -1.64
C GLN A 393 -8.91 -8.00 -3.03
N ARG A 394 -7.99 -8.47 -3.89
CA ARG A 394 -8.27 -9.03 -5.23
C ARG A 394 -7.74 -10.46 -5.37
N PRO A 395 -8.19 -11.39 -4.50
CA PRO A 395 -7.66 -12.75 -4.42
C PRO A 395 -7.96 -13.62 -5.64
N ILE A 396 -9.01 -13.36 -6.43
CA ILE A 396 -9.30 -14.11 -7.67
C ILE A 396 -8.22 -13.79 -8.71
N ALA A 397 -7.98 -12.51 -8.99
CA ALA A 397 -6.90 -12.09 -9.87
C ALA A 397 -5.54 -12.55 -9.35
N GLY A 398 -5.28 -12.38 -8.04
CA GLY A 398 -4.04 -12.84 -7.40
C GLY A 398 -3.79 -14.34 -7.56
N LEU A 399 -4.83 -15.16 -7.36
CA LEU A 399 -4.76 -16.62 -7.53
C LEU A 399 -4.57 -17.05 -8.98
N GLU A 400 -5.06 -16.30 -9.98
CA GLU A 400 -4.73 -16.60 -11.38
C GLU A 400 -3.23 -16.45 -11.66
N PHE A 401 -2.65 -15.35 -11.20
CA PHE A 401 -1.22 -15.06 -11.36
C PHE A 401 -0.33 -16.04 -10.58
N LEU A 402 -0.67 -16.37 -9.33
CA LEU A 402 0.02 -17.40 -8.54
C LEU A 402 -0.10 -18.80 -9.18
N ARG A 403 -1.28 -19.18 -9.70
CA ARG A 403 -1.46 -20.43 -10.44
C ARG A 403 -0.56 -20.48 -11.68
N ARG A 404 -0.42 -19.36 -12.40
CA ARG A 404 0.47 -19.26 -13.57
C ARG A 404 1.95 -19.38 -13.19
N ALA A 405 2.38 -18.71 -12.11
CA ALA A 405 3.74 -18.82 -11.57
C ALA A 405 4.08 -20.28 -11.19
N THR A 406 3.23 -20.93 -10.41
CA THR A 406 3.41 -22.34 -10.00
C THR A 406 3.35 -23.34 -11.16
N THR A 407 2.58 -23.04 -12.21
CA THR A 407 2.57 -23.86 -13.45
C THR A 407 3.88 -23.71 -14.22
N ALA A 408 4.50 -22.53 -14.21
CA ALA A 408 5.76 -22.24 -14.89
C ALA A 408 7.01 -22.69 -14.12
N ALA A 409 6.93 -22.86 -12.79
CA ALA A 409 8.01 -23.35 -11.93
C ALA A 409 7.50 -24.36 -10.86
N PRO A 410 7.05 -25.57 -11.25
CA PRO A 410 6.44 -26.56 -10.36
C PRO A 410 7.44 -27.25 -9.41
N ASP A 411 8.73 -27.05 -9.64
CA ASP A 411 9.84 -27.47 -8.80
C ASP A 411 9.99 -26.62 -7.53
N ARG A 412 9.51 -25.36 -7.55
CA ARG A 412 9.74 -24.37 -6.48
C ARG A 412 8.70 -24.43 -5.37
N VAL A 413 9.14 -24.89 -4.20
CA VAL A 413 8.28 -25.19 -3.03
C VAL A 413 7.64 -23.93 -2.44
N GLY A 414 8.38 -22.81 -2.29
CA GLY A 414 7.82 -21.60 -1.69
C GLY A 414 6.78 -20.92 -2.59
N LEU A 415 6.97 -20.88 -3.91
CA LEU A 415 5.92 -20.42 -4.85
C LEU A 415 4.63 -21.24 -4.74
N ALA A 416 4.74 -22.55 -4.53
CA ALA A 416 3.59 -23.44 -4.34
C ALA A 416 2.94 -23.29 -2.95
N ALA A 417 3.74 -23.08 -1.89
CA ALA A 417 3.25 -22.77 -0.55
C ALA A 417 2.53 -21.41 -0.49
N LEU A 418 3.07 -20.41 -1.20
CA LEU A 418 2.48 -19.09 -1.40
C LEU A 418 1.10 -19.18 -2.06
N PHE A 419 0.99 -19.93 -3.16
CA PHE A 419 -0.29 -20.22 -3.82
C PHE A 419 -1.28 -20.97 -2.92
N ALA A 420 -0.81 -21.94 -2.13
CA ALA A 420 -1.64 -22.68 -1.19
C ALA A 420 -2.14 -21.79 -0.03
N ARG A 421 -1.30 -20.92 0.55
CA ARG A 421 -1.71 -19.95 1.57
C ARG A 421 -2.75 -18.97 1.02
N THR A 422 -2.48 -18.35 -0.13
CA THR A 422 -3.43 -17.40 -0.73
C THR A 422 -4.76 -18.07 -1.10
N GLN A 423 -4.78 -19.36 -1.42
CA GLN A 423 -6.04 -20.10 -1.62
C GLN A 423 -6.74 -20.41 -0.30
N ASN A 424 -6.00 -20.78 0.74
CA ASN A 424 -6.53 -21.01 2.08
C ASN A 424 -7.20 -19.75 2.64
N ASP A 425 -6.60 -18.58 2.41
CA ASP A 425 -7.02 -17.34 3.04
C ASP A 425 -8.15 -16.62 2.28
N ALA A 426 -8.34 -16.96 0.99
CA ALA A 426 -9.38 -16.40 0.12
C ALA A 426 -10.80 -16.51 0.73
N PRO A 427 -11.51 -15.39 0.97
CA PRO A 427 -12.79 -15.39 1.68
C PRO A 427 -14.01 -15.69 0.78
N TYR A 428 -13.85 -15.61 -0.55
CA TYR A 428 -14.93 -15.83 -1.53
C TYR A 428 -15.16 -17.31 -1.88
N LEU A 429 -14.34 -18.22 -1.31
CA LEU A 429 -14.37 -19.65 -1.56
C LEU A 429 -15.01 -20.40 -0.37
N PRO A 430 -15.84 -21.43 -0.59
CA PRO A 430 -16.44 -22.21 0.49
C PRO A 430 -15.38 -22.78 1.44
N GLU A 431 -15.57 -22.57 2.75
CA GLU A 431 -14.51 -22.77 3.75
C GLU A 431 -13.94 -24.20 3.78
N ALA A 432 -14.83 -25.20 3.76
CA ALA A 432 -14.43 -26.62 3.71
C ALA A 432 -13.68 -26.98 2.41
N TRP A 433 -14.04 -26.36 1.28
CA TRP A 433 -13.37 -26.59 0.00
C TRP A 433 -11.96 -25.98 -0.01
N ARG A 434 -11.81 -24.72 0.44
CA ARG A 434 -10.50 -24.07 0.52
C ARG A 434 -9.58 -24.78 1.54
N ARG A 435 -10.12 -25.25 2.68
CA ARG A 435 -9.36 -26.07 3.65
C ARG A 435 -8.86 -27.37 3.00
N SER A 436 -9.75 -28.21 2.49
CA SER A 436 -9.40 -29.49 1.86
C SER A 436 -8.39 -29.35 0.72
N GLN A 437 -8.59 -28.38 -0.19
CA GLN A 437 -7.69 -28.14 -1.32
C GLN A 437 -6.32 -27.59 -0.89
N SER A 438 -6.27 -26.77 0.15
CA SER A 438 -5.00 -26.22 0.65
C SER A 438 -4.24 -27.26 1.47
N ARG A 439 -4.94 -28.05 2.30
CA ARG A 439 -4.39 -29.20 3.05
C ARG A 439 -3.65 -30.16 2.12
N ALA A 440 -4.30 -30.65 1.07
CA ALA A 440 -3.71 -31.59 0.13
C ALA A 440 -2.46 -31.02 -0.59
N LYS A 441 -2.42 -29.70 -0.82
CA LYS A 441 -1.22 -29.03 -1.34
C LYS A 441 -0.11 -28.93 -0.29
N PHE A 442 -0.43 -28.52 0.93
CA PHE A 442 0.55 -28.39 2.00
C PHE A 442 1.16 -29.73 2.39
N GLU A 443 0.37 -30.81 2.46
CA GLU A 443 0.86 -32.19 2.69
C GLU A 443 1.86 -32.61 1.57
N ALA A 444 1.53 -32.33 0.31
CA ALA A 444 2.40 -32.58 -0.84
C ALA A 444 3.65 -31.68 -0.90
N LEU A 445 3.66 -30.56 -0.16
CA LEU A 445 4.82 -29.65 -0.05
C LEU A 445 5.73 -30.01 1.12
N ALA A 446 5.18 -30.36 2.28
CA ALA A 446 5.94 -30.86 3.44
C ALA A 446 6.75 -32.12 3.07
N ALA A 447 6.19 -32.99 2.23
CA ALA A 447 6.87 -34.17 1.68
C ALA A 447 8.07 -33.84 0.77
N ARG A 448 8.24 -32.58 0.32
CA ARG A 448 9.32 -32.13 -0.57
C ARG A 448 10.42 -31.35 0.15
N GLY A 449 10.16 -30.88 1.37
CA GLY A 449 11.13 -30.12 2.18
C GLY A 449 10.45 -29.33 3.29
N ALA A 450 11.22 -29.02 4.33
CA ALA A 450 10.74 -28.22 5.45
C ALA A 450 10.53 -26.76 5.04
N ASN A 451 9.37 -26.20 5.38
CA ASN A 451 9.03 -24.80 5.19
C ASN A 451 8.07 -24.38 6.32
N LEU A 452 8.37 -23.28 7.02
CA LEU A 452 7.60 -22.85 8.18
C LEU A 452 6.13 -22.58 7.85
N ASP A 453 5.86 -21.83 6.78
CA ASP A 453 4.49 -21.47 6.37
C ASP A 453 3.64 -22.74 6.10
N VAL A 454 4.26 -23.78 5.54
CA VAL A 454 3.61 -25.08 5.28
C VAL A 454 3.28 -25.81 6.59
N GLU A 455 4.24 -25.90 7.53
CA GLU A 455 4.03 -26.60 8.80
C GLU A 455 3.00 -25.89 9.70
N LEU A 456 3.04 -24.56 9.77
CA LEU A 456 2.04 -23.78 10.52
C LEU A 456 0.65 -23.88 9.87
N ALA A 457 0.55 -23.88 8.54
CA ALA A 457 -0.74 -24.03 7.85
C ALA A 457 -1.36 -25.42 8.05
N LEU A 458 -0.55 -26.48 8.03
CA LEU A 458 -1.01 -27.84 8.34
C LEU A 458 -1.50 -27.96 9.78
N ALA A 459 -0.74 -27.44 10.76
CA ALA A 459 -1.17 -27.44 12.15
C ALA A 459 -2.49 -26.68 12.35
N ARG A 460 -2.64 -25.49 11.74
CA ARG A 460 -3.89 -24.71 11.78
C ARG A 460 -5.07 -25.45 11.14
N THR A 461 -4.84 -26.24 10.09
CA THR A 461 -5.88 -27.05 9.45
C THR A 461 -6.27 -28.24 10.33
N GLN A 462 -5.31 -28.93 10.93
CA GLN A 462 -5.56 -30.01 11.90
C GLN A 462 -6.40 -29.50 13.10
N VAL A 463 -6.15 -28.26 13.57
CA VAL A 463 -6.92 -27.56 14.63
C VAL A 463 -8.28 -27.01 14.14
N LEU A 464 -8.67 -27.28 12.90
CA LEU A 464 -10.01 -26.99 12.35
C LEU A 464 -10.72 -28.28 11.86
N GLU A 465 -10.09 -29.43 12.09
CA GLU A 465 -10.55 -30.77 11.70
C GLU A 465 -10.54 -31.72 12.92
N ASP A 466 -10.51 -31.15 14.13
CA ASP A 466 -10.56 -31.83 15.43
C ASP A 466 -9.39 -32.83 15.60
N HIS A 467 -8.17 -32.38 15.25
CA HIS A 467 -6.90 -33.14 15.28
C HIS A 467 -5.81 -32.40 16.09
N GLU A 468 -6.18 -31.78 17.20
CA GLU A 468 -5.33 -30.93 18.05
C GLU A 468 -4.04 -31.64 18.51
N GLU A 469 -4.08 -32.93 18.87
CA GLU A 469 -2.88 -33.68 19.29
C GLU A 469 -1.84 -33.78 18.16
N GLU A 470 -2.28 -34.06 16.92
CA GLU A 470 -1.37 -34.10 15.78
C GLU A 470 -0.78 -32.72 15.47
N ALA A 471 -1.59 -31.66 15.64
CA ALA A 471 -1.14 -30.29 15.45
C ALA A 471 -0.11 -29.86 16.49
N LEU A 472 -0.32 -30.18 17.77
CA LEU A 472 0.67 -29.93 18.83
C LEU A 472 1.98 -30.67 18.53
N LEU A 473 1.91 -31.95 18.17
CA LEU A 473 3.08 -32.75 17.77
C LEU A 473 3.80 -32.20 16.53
N ARG A 474 3.07 -31.58 15.59
CA ARG A 474 3.66 -30.87 14.44
C ARG A 474 4.33 -29.56 14.87
N LEU A 475 3.66 -28.77 15.70
CA LEU A 475 4.17 -27.46 16.16
C LEU A 475 5.38 -27.59 17.10
N ASP A 476 5.45 -28.62 17.94
CA ASP A 476 6.64 -28.92 18.74
C ASP A 476 7.87 -29.22 17.85
N ARG A 477 7.69 -30.02 16.78
CA ARG A 477 8.75 -30.26 15.78
C ARG A 477 9.11 -28.98 15.02
N ALA A 478 8.12 -28.17 14.64
CA ALA A 478 8.34 -26.89 13.98
C ALA A 478 9.11 -25.90 14.89
N ARG A 479 8.86 -25.89 16.20
CA ARG A 479 9.64 -25.10 17.18
C ARG A 479 11.11 -25.54 17.20
N GLU A 480 11.39 -26.84 17.20
CA GLU A 480 12.76 -27.36 17.19
C GLU A 480 13.47 -27.07 15.86
N GLN A 481 12.75 -27.20 14.74
CA GLN A 481 13.29 -27.01 13.39
C GLN A 481 13.49 -25.53 13.00
N PHE A 482 12.59 -24.64 13.44
CA PHE A 482 12.57 -23.21 13.11
C PHE A 482 12.84 -22.34 14.34
N ALA A 483 13.77 -22.75 15.20
CA ALA A 483 14.08 -22.14 16.50
C ALA A 483 14.53 -20.65 16.49
N ARG A 484 14.58 -20.00 15.32
CA ARG A 484 14.77 -18.54 15.18
C ARG A 484 13.48 -17.73 15.30
N THR A 485 12.32 -18.34 15.07
CA THR A 485 11.02 -17.63 15.07
C THR A 485 10.17 -17.98 16.29
N PRO A 486 9.42 -17.02 16.88
CA PRO A 486 8.41 -17.31 17.88
C PRO A 486 7.15 -17.97 17.29
N ALA A 487 6.97 -18.01 15.96
CA ALA A 487 5.69 -18.38 15.35
C ALA A 487 5.17 -19.78 15.76
N PRO A 488 5.98 -20.86 15.81
CA PRO A 488 5.51 -22.16 16.33
C PRO A 488 5.05 -22.10 17.79
N LEU A 489 5.72 -21.30 18.65
CA LEU A 489 5.33 -21.11 20.05
C LEU A 489 4.03 -20.30 20.18
N LEU A 490 3.82 -19.31 19.31
CA LEU A 490 2.58 -18.54 19.27
C LEU A 490 1.40 -19.37 18.77
N GLU A 491 1.60 -20.27 17.82
CA GLU A 491 0.56 -21.23 17.41
C GLU A 491 0.29 -22.29 18.50
N LEU A 492 1.32 -22.83 19.17
CA LEU A 492 1.13 -23.70 20.34
C LEU A 492 0.24 -23.03 21.40
N ALA A 493 0.54 -21.77 21.74
CA ALA A 493 -0.24 -20.98 22.70
C ALA A 493 -1.67 -20.65 22.23
N ARG A 494 -1.94 -20.70 20.91
CA ARG A 494 -3.29 -20.58 20.33
C ARG A 494 -4.05 -21.91 20.34
N THR A 495 -3.37 -23.03 20.23
CA THR A 495 -3.97 -24.38 20.22
C THR A 495 -4.27 -24.91 21.62
N TYR A 496 -3.37 -24.78 22.59
CA TYR A 496 -3.55 -25.35 23.94
C TYR A 496 -4.91 -25.03 24.61
N PRO A 497 -5.45 -23.79 24.56
CA PRO A 497 -6.72 -23.47 25.20
C PRO A 497 -7.95 -24.18 24.61
N LYS A 498 -7.87 -24.71 23.39
CA LYS A 498 -8.94 -25.56 22.82
C LYS A 498 -8.98 -26.91 23.51
N LEU A 499 -7.84 -27.62 23.52
CA LEU A 499 -7.70 -28.96 24.09
C LEU A 499 -8.10 -29.00 25.57
N GLU A 500 -7.84 -27.91 26.32
CA GLU A 500 -8.34 -27.75 27.70
C GLU A 500 -9.88 -27.60 27.80
N LEU A 501 -10.53 -26.92 26.85
CA LEU A 501 -12.00 -26.78 26.78
C LEU A 501 -12.66 -28.08 26.32
N ASP A 502 -12.12 -28.74 25.30
CA ASP A 502 -12.68 -29.97 24.73
C ASP A 502 -12.65 -31.08 25.78
N LYS A 503 -11.50 -31.24 26.47
CA LYS A 503 -11.39 -32.15 27.62
C LYS A 503 -12.34 -31.80 28.76
N ALA A 504 -12.53 -30.52 29.07
CA ALA A 504 -13.48 -30.10 30.11
C ALA A 504 -14.95 -30.34 29.68
N GLY A 505 -15.22 -30.47 28.38
CA GLY A 505 -16.49 -30.93 27.84
C GLY A 505 -16.69 -32.44 28.03
N ASP A 506 -15.69 -33.25 27.72
CA ASP A 506 -15.71 -34.72 27.89
C ASP A 506 -15.79 -35.11 29.37
N ASP A 507 -14.95 -34.53 30.24
CA ASP A 507 -14.97 -34.70 31.70
C ASP A 507 -16.33 -34.28 32.33
N ALA A 508 -17.15 -33.48 31.61
CA ALA A 508 -18.49 -33.06 31.99
C ALA A 508 -19.64 -33.80 31.24
N HIS A 509 -19.31 -34.67 30.29
CA HIS A 509 -20.26 -35.57 29.63
C HIS A 509 -20.32 -36.94 30.32
N ASP A 510 -19.19 -37.40 30.86
CA ASP A 510 -19.04 -38.67 31.59
C ASP A 510 -19.49 -38.61 33.08
N ALA A 511 -20.01 -37.47 33.55
CA ALA A 511 -20.29 -37.16 34.97
C ALA A 511 -21.78 -36.98 35.33
#